data_AF-A0A957FNA5-F1
#
_entry.id   AF-A0A957FNA5-F1
#
_cell.length_a   1.000
_cell.length_b   1.000
_cell.length_c   1.000
_cell.angle_alpha   90.00
_cell.angle_beta   90.00
_cell.angle_gamma   90.00
#
_symmetry.space_group_name_H-M   'P 1'
#
loop_
_entity.id
_entity.type
_entity.pdbx_description
1 polymer ?
#
loop_
_entity_poly.entity_id
_entity_poly.type
_entity_poly.pdbx_seq_one_letter_code
_entity_poly.pdbx_strand_id
1 'polypeptide(L)'
;MVELHQKYAPILRFNKDEQFFPMRVEDMLAYSSLFAKGETKPIATPGDVTPDVLQRYGRSATTFLRTVTNGPFFGQDVISEWGDGALEMVYRWAGANRTNLAERLAQKAYSWFTPKTKSATQLFWWNGLLEQILTESVTSAPQNSLPRLILPTTTYTSAITQYQQHNPAYAYYYRQVIDGDYLCLQYWFFYSFNNWGTSFAGMNDHEGDWEGMMLFFKR
;
A
#
# COMPACT_ATOMS: atom_id res chain seq x y z
N MET A 1 32.12 16.91 7.16
CA MET A 1 31.46 15.96 8.10
C MET A 1 30.42 15.22 7.29
N VAL A 2 30.49 13.89 7.21
CA VAL A 2 29.47 13.09 6.50
C VAL A 2 28.22 13.05 7.38
N GLU A 3 27.06 13.43 6.84
CA GLU A 3 25.81 13.34 7.60
C GLU A 3 25.50 11.86 7.91
N LEU A 4 24.95 11.56 9.10
CA LEU A 4 24.70 10.18 9.55
C LEU A 4 23.88 9.36 8.53
N HIS A 5 22.97 10.01 7.80
CA HIS A 5 22.17 9.35 6.76
C HIS A 5 23.00 8.84 5.58
N GLN A 6 24.12 9.49 5.25
CA GLN A 6 25.03 9.04 4.19
C GLN A 6 25.91 7.91 4.69
N LYS A 7 26.41 8.01 5.93
CA LYS A 7 27.27 6.98 6.55
C LYS A 7 26.54 5.65 6.71
N TYR A 8 25.26 5.71 7.08
CA TYR A 8 24.43 4.53 7.32
C TYR A 8 23.39 4.33 6.22
N ALA A 9 23.64 4.85 5.01
CA ALA A 9 22.72 4.74 3.90
C ALA A 9 22.41 3.25 3.61
N PRO A 10 21.13 2.86 3.53
CA PRO A 10 20.75 1.48 3.28
C PRO A 10 21.15 1.04 1.87
N ILE A 11 21.64 -0.19 1.77
CA ILE A 11 21.85 -0.87 0.49
C ILE A 11 20.65 -1.80 0.29
N LEU A 12 19.70 -1.35 -0.53
CA LEU A 12 18.51 -2.13 -0.86
C LEU A 12 18.85 -3.20 -1.90
N ARG A 13 18.39 -4.44 -1.66
CA ARG A 13 18.53 -5.56 -2.58
C ARG A 13 17.15 -6.02 -3.01
N PHE A 14 16.86 -5.87 -4.29
CA PHE A 14 15.56 -6.18 -4.86
C PHE A 14 15.54 -7.58 -5.46
N ASN A 15 14.33 -8.12 -5.62
CA ASN A 15 14.12 -9.30 -6.45
C ASN A 15 14.52 -8.96 -7.90
N LYS A 16 15.03 -9.94 -8.65
CA LYS A 16 15.34 -9.77 -10.07
C LYS A 16 14.11 -9.38 -10.91
N ASP A 17 12.92 -9.73 -10.44
CA ASP A 17 11.65 -9.48 -11.11
C ASP A 17 10.98 -8.18 -10.58
N GLU A 18 11.67 -7.43 -9.71
CA GLU A 18 11.19 -6.13 -9.21
C GLU A 18 11.07 -5.12 -10.35
N GLN A 19 9.96 -4.38 -10.35
CA GLN A 19 9.67 -3.36 -11.38
C GLN A 19 9.55 -1.96 -10.80
N PHE A 20 9.23 -1.83 -9.51
CA PHE A 20 9.05 -0.55 -8.83
C PHE A 20 10.16 -0.36 -7.79
N PHE A 21 10.80 0.80 -7.83
CA PHE A 21 11.91 1.14 -6.93
C PHE A 21 11.60 2.42 -6.16
N PRO A 22 12.28 2.67 -5.02
CA PRO A 22 12.14 3.90 -4.27
C PRO A 22 12.38 5.11 -5.17
N MET A 23 11.43 6.02 -5.18
CA MET A 23 11.41 7.18 -6.05
C MET A 23 11.04 8.44 -5.28
N ARG A 24 11.20 9.59 -5.94
CA ARG A 24 10.70 10.86 -5.43
C ARG A 24 9.18 10.90 -5.53
N VAL A 25 8.52 11.36 -4.47
CA VAL A 25 7.08 11.61 -4.48
C VAL A 25 6.71 12.59 -5.59
N GLU A 26 7.53 13.61 -5.81
CA GLU A 26 7.30 14.62 -6.85
C GLU A 26 7.23 14.00 -8.25
N ASP A 27 8.01 12.95 -8.51
CA ASP A 27 8.00 12.27 -9.80
C ASP A 27 6.66 11.52 -9.99
N MET A 28 6.06 10.95 -8.93
CA MET A 28 4.72 10.36 -9.00
C MET A 28 3.65 11.43 -9.22
N LEU A 29 3.77 12.58 -8.53
CA LEU A 29 2.83 13.68 -8.70
C LEU A 29 2.80 14.19 -10.15
N ALA A 30 3.94 14.18 -10.84
CA ALA A 30 4.05 14.64 -12.23
C ALA A 30 3.10 13.91 -13.19
N TYR A 31 2.82 12.63 -12.95
CA TYR A 31 1.90 11.82 -13.76
C TYR A 31 0.60 11.42 -13.04
N SER A 32 0.38 11.97 -11.85
CA SER A 32 -0.86 11.75 -11.10
C SER A 32 -1.95 12.70 -11.56
N SER A 33 -3.19 12.23 -11.51
CA SER A 33 -4.38 13.07 -11.52
C SER A 33 -4.99 13.12 -10.12
N LEU A 34 -5.50 14.26 -9.71
CA LEU A 34 -6.25 14.40 -8.45
C LEU A 34 -7.75 14.30 -8.72
N PHE A 35 -8.44 13.40 -8.04
CA PHE A 35 -9.88 13.20 -8.16
C PHE A 35 -10.61 13.45 -6.85
N ALA A 36 -11.90 13.75 -6.94
CA ALA A 36 -12.85 13.59 -5.84
C ALA A 36 -13.68 12.33 -6.05
N LYS A 37 -14.02 11.64 -4.96
CA LYS A 37 -14.86 10.44 -4.97
C LYS A 37 -16.23 10.76 -5.60
N GLY A 38 -16.60 9.97 -6.62
CA GLY A 38 -17.86 10.11 -7.34
C GLY A 38 -17.77 11.01 -8.58
N GLU A 39 -16.67 11.73 -8.76
CA GLU A 39 -16.47 12.60 -9.93
C GLU A 39 -15.75 11.87 -11.06
N THR A 40 -16.19 12.11 -12.29
CA THR A 40 -15.56 11.55 -13.51
C THR A 40 -14.45 12.42 -14.07
N LYS A 41 -14.44 13.72 -13.70
CA LYS A 41 -13.40 14.68 -14.11
C LYS A 41 -12.42 14.91 -12.96
N PRO A 42 -11.11 14.97 -13.24
CA PRO A 42 -10.14 15.30 -12.22
C PRO A 42 -10.26 16.76 -11.76
N ILE A 43 -9.94 17.00 -10.49
CA ILE A 43 -9.68 18.33 -9.93
C ILE A 43 -8.41 18.93 -10.56
N ALA A 44 -7.40 18.08 -10.79
CA ALA A 44 -6.15 18.45 -11.46
C ALA A 44 -5.66 17.30 -12.32
N THR A 45 -5.26 17.62 -13.55
CA THR A 45 -4.71 16.70 -14.54
C THR A 45 -3.23 16.40 -14.29
N PRO A 46 -2.65 15.36 -14.93
CA PRO A 46 -1.22 15.10 -14.89
C PRO A 46 -0.43 16.36 -15.28
N GLY A 47 0.63 16.67 -14.54
CA GLY A 47 1.40 17.91 -14.65
C GLY A 47 0.88 19.08 -13.81
N ASP A 48 -0.40 19.09 -13.44
CA ASP A 48 -1.01 20.17 -12.64
C ASP A 48 -1.12 19.82 -11.14
N VAL A 49 -0.86 18.57 -10.76
CA VAL A 49 -0.83 18.14 -9.37
C VAL A 49 0.43 18.66 -8.68
N THR A 50 0.28 19.81 -8.03
CA THR A 50 1.34 20.48 -7.26
C THR A 50 1.11 20.38 -5.75
N PRO A 51 2.13 20.60 -4.90
CA PRO A 51 1.96 20.69 -3.46
C PRO A 51 0.88 21.69 -3.02
N ASP A 52 0.74 22.82 -3.73
CA ASP A 52 -0.29 23.83 -3.44
C ASP A 52 -1.71 23.30 -3.74
N VAL A 53 -1.87 22.56 -4.85
CA VAL A 53 -3.12 21.88 -5.18
C VAL A 53 -3.45 20.83 -4.11
N LEU A 54 -2.46 20.04 -3.67
CA LEU A 54 -2.65 19.06 -2.59
C LEU A 54 -2.95 19.73 -1.24
N GLN A 55 -2.35 20.87 -0.93
CA GLN A 55 -2.64 21.59 0.30
C GLN A 55 -4.09 22.11 0.31
N ARG A 56 -4.57 22.57 -0.85
CA ARG A 56 -5.93 23.11 -1.01
C ARG A 56 -7.00 22.03 -1.00
N TYR A 57 -6.76 20.91 -1.70
CA TYR A 57 -7.80 19.91 -1.96
C TYR A 57 -7.54 18.56 -1.27
N GLY A 58 -6.28 18.18 -1.09
CA GLY A 58 -5.86 16.87 -0.58
C GLY A 58 -6.14 16.60 0.91
N ARG A 59 -6.63 17.60 1.66
CA ARG A 59 -7.10 17.41 3.05
C ARG A 59 -8.48 16.77 3.13
N SER A 60 -9.20 16.67 2.00
CA SER A 60 -10.49 16.01 1.97
C SER A 60 -10.32 14.49 2.04
N ALA A 61 -11.09 13.83 2.92
CA ALA A 61 -11.14 12.37 2.98
C ALA A 61 -11.74 11.72 1.72
N THR A 62 -12.29 12.52 0.80
CA THR A 62 -12.86 12.07 -0.47
C THR A 62 -11.97 12.34 -1.66
N THR A 63 -10.83 13.01 -1.50
CA THR A 63 -9.89 13.26 -2.59
C THR A 63 -8.78 12.23 -2.60
N PHE A 64 -8.39 11.78 -3.79
CA PHE A 64 -7.35 10.78 -3.97
C PHE A 64 -6.56 11.03 -5.25
N LEU A 65 -5.30 10.59 -5.24
CA LEU A 65 -4.45 10.57 -6.42
C LEU A 65 -4.69 9.29 -7.20
N ARG A 66 -4.60 9.41 -8.52
CA ARG A 66 -4.65 8.29 -9.46
C ARG A 66 -3.57 8.46 -10.51
N THR A 67 -2.68 7.50 -10.61
CA THR A 67 -1.60 7.43 -11.61
C THR A 67 -1.97 6.58 -12.81
N VAL A 68 -2.85 5.60 -12.60
CA VAL A 68 -3.32 4.69 -13.64
C VAL A 68 -4.42 5.35 -14.51
N THR A 69 -4.40 5.02 -15.79
CA THR A 69 -5.34 5.58 -16.79
C THR A 69 -6.69 4.85 -16.81
N ASN A 70 -6.74 3.65 -16.22
CA ASN A 70 -7.91 2.79 -16.28
C ASN A 70 -8.71 2.90 -14.97
N GLY A 71 -10.04 2.99 -15.11
CA GLY A 71 -10.98 3.19 -14.01
C GLY A 71 -11.67 4.57 -14.01
N PRO A 72 -12.51 4.89 -13.02
CA PRO A 72 -12.70 4.14 -11.78
C PRO A 72 -13.30 2.75 -12.04
N PHE A 73 -12.80 1.75 -11.32
CA PHE A 73 -13.40 0.43 -11.26
C PHE A 73 -14.45 0.46 -10.14
N PHE A 74 -15.65 -0.03 -10.43
CA PHE A 74 -16.60 -0.34 -9.38
C PHE A 74 -16.11 -1.56 -8.61
N GLY A 75 -16.56 -1.73 -7.36
CA GLY A 75 -16.21 -2.91 -6.57
C GLY A 75 -16.41 -4.19 -7.37
N GLN A 76 -17.54 -4.31 -8.08
CA GLN A 76 -17.83 -5.44 -8.98
C GLN A 76 -16.81 -5.67 -10.11
N ASP A 77 -16.16 -4.63 -10.64
CA ASP A 77 -15.18 -4.77 -11.74
C ASP A 77 -13.83 -5.27 -11.19
N VAL A 78 -13.48 -4.83 -9.97
CA VAL A 78 -12.32 -5.33 -9.25
C VAL A 78 -12.56 -6.79 -8.82
N ILE A 79 -13.77 -7.07 -8.32
CA ILE A 79 -14.18 -8.36 -7.77
C ILE A 79 -14.45 -9.39 -8.89
N SER A 80 -14.81 -8.97 -10.11
CA SER A 80 -15.08 -9.89 -11.23
C SER A 80 -13.84 -10.65 -11.69
N GLU A 81 -12.65 -10.13 -11.42
CA GLU A 81 -11.38 -10.83 -11.65
C GLU A 81 -10.95 -11.63 -10.41
N TRP A 82 -11.68 -11.54 -9.29
CA TRP A 82 -11.40 -12.28 -8.08
C TRP A 82 -12.18 -13.60 -8.07
N GLY A 83 -11.54 -14.68 -7.62
CA GLY A 83 -12.20 -15.99 -7.52
C GLY A 83 -13.39 -15.98 -6.56
N ASP A 84 -14.28 -16.97 -6.69
CA ASP A 84 -15.58 -17.05 -6.00
C ASP A 84 -15.55 -16.73 -4.49
N GLY A 85 -14.47 -17.08 -3.78
CA GLY A 85 -14.30 -16.79 -2.35
C GLY A 85 -14.15 -15.30 -1.99
N ALA A 86 -13.68 -14.47 -2.91
CA ALA A 86 -13.53 -13.02 -2.71
C ALA A 86 -14.80 -12.23 -3.10
N LEU A 87 -15.61 -12.78 -4.01
CA LEU A 87 -16.98 -12.31 -4.31
C LEU A 87 -17.89 -12.44 -3.08
N GLU A 88 -17.85 -13.60 -2.42
CA GLU A 88 -18.62 -13.86 -1.20
C GLU A 88 -18.20 -12.95 -0.04
N MET A 89 -16.91 -12.60 0.05
CA MET A 89 -16.35 -11.68 1.04
C MET A 89 -16.96 -10.27 0.96
N VAL A 90 -17.08 -9.69 -0.25
CA VAL A 90 -17.60 -8.32 -0.41
C VAL A 90 -19.11 -8.25 -0.19
N TYR A 91 -19.84 -9.28 -0.60
CA TYR A 91 -21.28 -9.39 -0.32
C TYR A 91 -21.58 -9.41 1.19
N ARG A 92 -20.75 -10.10 1.97
CA ARG A 92 -20.90 -10.18 3.44
C ARG A 92 -20.47 -8.89 4.14
N TRP A 93 -19.44 -8.21 3.64
CA TRP A 93 -19.00 -6.89 4.12
C TRP A 93 -20.09 -5.81 4.00
N ALA A 94 -20.83 -5.80 2.88
CA ALA A 94 -21.91 -4.84 2.66
C ALA A 94 -23.09 -5.03 3.64
N GLY A 95 -23.20 -6.19 4.29
CA GLY A 95 -24.30 -6.55 5.20
C GLY A 95 -23.97 -6.59 6.69
N ALA A 96 -22.71 -6.50 7.11
CA ALA A 96 -22.31 -6.76 8.49
C ALA A 96 -22.25 -5.49 9.38
N ASN A 97 -23.06 -5.45 10.44
CA ASN A 97 -22.97 -4.46 11.51
C ASN A 97 -21.69 -4.68 12.34
N ARG A 98 -21.04 -3.57 12.73
CA ARG A 98 -19.81 -3.54 13.52
C ARG A 98 -20.00 -4.24 14.88
N THR A 99 -19.30 -5.35 15.11
CA THR A 99 -19.17 -5.97 16.44
C THR A 99 -17.71 -6.14 16.83
N ASN A 100 -17.45 -5.91 18.12
CA ASN A 100 -16.14 -5.89 18.76
C ASN A 100 -15.57 -7.30 19.04
N LEU A 101 -14.25 -7.42 18.82
CA LEU A 101 -13.25 -8.22 19.55
C LEU A 101 -13.10 -9.72 19.24
N ALA A 102 -11.86 -10.14 18.90
CA ALA A 102 -11.24 -11.42 19.25
C ALA A 102 -9.72 -11.47 18.93
N GLU A 103 -8.91 -11.21 19.96
CA GLU A 103 -7.47 -11.52 20.04
C GLU A 103 -7.10 -12.96 19.60
N ARG A 104 -8.05 -13.90 19.73
CA ARG A 104 -7.93 -15.31 19.33
C ARG A 104 -7.95 -15.53 17.80
N LEU A 105 -8.70 -14.70 17.06
CA LEU A 105 -8.75 -14.74 15.59
C LEU A 105 -7.49 -14.12 14.99
N ALA A 106 -7.07 -13.01 15.59
CA ALA A 106 -5.75 -12.42 15.42
C ALA A 106 -4.64 -13.50 15.53
N GLN A 107 -4.57 -14.23 16.66
CA GLN A 107 -3.54 -15.27 16.87
C GLN A 107 -3.47 -16.35 15.77
N LYS A 108 -4.61 -16.72 15.16
CA LYS A 108 -4.65 -17.69 14.05
C LYS A 108 -4.20 -17.07 12.72
N ALA A 109 -4.71 -15.88 12.38
CA ALA A 109 -4.27 -15.13 11.20
C ALA A 109 -2.75 -14.86 11.22
N TYR A 110 -2.19 -14.61 12.40
CA TYR A 110 -0.76 -14.31 12.57
C TYR A 110 0.15 -15.53 12.74
N SER A 111 -0.40 -16.73 12.90
CA SER A 111 0.40 -17.96 12.86
C SER A 111 0.93 -18.27 11.45
N TRP A 112 0.42 -17.58 10.43
CA TRP A 112 0.76 -17.72 9.02
C TRP A 112 1.88 -16.80 8.54
N PHE A 113 2.28 -15.83 9.38
CA PHE A 113 3.47 -15.01 9.16
C PHE A 113 4.64 -15.58 9.95
N THR A 114 5.87 -15.47 9.42
CA THR A 114 7.05 -15.92 10.15
C THR A 114 7.08 -15.32 11.56
N PRO A 115 7.65 -16.00 12.58
CA PRO A 115 7.69 -15.46 13.95
C PRO A 115 8.25 -14.04 14.06
N LYS A 116 9.05 -13.60 13.07
CA LYS A 116 9.63 -12.26 12.97
C LYS A 116 8.63 -11.15 12.61
N THR A 117 7.57 -11.43 11.86
CA THR A 117 6.62 -10.42 11.36
C THR A 117 5.29 -10.41 12.12
N LYS A 118 5.08 -11.38 13.01
CA LYS A 118 3.87 -11.60 13.83
C LYS A 118 3.43 -10.39 14.67
N SER A 119 4.37 -9.64 15.27
CA SER A 119 4.03 -8.52 16.14
C SER A 119 3.67 -7.25 15.36
N ALA A 120 4.29 -7.05 14.19
CA ALA A 120 3.97 -5.91 13.32
C ALA A 120 2.60 -6.09 12.67
N THR A 121 2.23 -7.33 12.32
CA THR A 121 0.95 -7.63 11.65
C THR A 121 -0.29 -7.40 12.53
N GLN A 122 -0.12 -7.42 13.86
CA GLN A 122 -1.16 -7.14 14.87
C GLN A 122 -1.66 -5.68 14.89
N LEU A 123 -0.93 -4.75 14.28
CA LEU A 123 -1.23 -3.31 14.34
C LEU A 123 -1.88 -2.78 13.06
N PHE A 124 -2.02 -3.60 12.01
CA PHE A 124 -2.61 -3.14 10.76
C PHE A 124 -4.14 -3.03 10.84
N TRP A 125 -4.69 -1.98 10.23
CA TRP A 125 -6.12 -1.69 10.15
C TRP A 125 -6.96 -2.81 9.49
N TRP A 126 -6.31 -3.73 8.78
CA TRP A 126 -6.89 -4.90 8.11
C TRP A 126 -7.39 -5.97 9.10
N ASN A 127 -7.05 -5.86 10.38
CA ASN A 127 -7.50 -6.82 11.39
C ASN A 127 -9.02 -6.81 11.57
N GLY A 128 -9.65 -5.63 11.45
CA GLY A 128 -11.12 -5.53 11.44
C GLY A 128 -11.77 -6.11 10.17
N LEU A 129 -11.01 -6.19 9.05
CA LEU A 129 -11.44 -6.85 7.81
C LEU A 129 -11.35 -8.38 7.96
N LEU A 130 -10.21 -8.89 8.47
CA LEU A 130 -9.94 -10.32 8.64
C LEU A 130 -10.78 -10.96 9.75
N GLU A 131 -11.10 -10.25 10.83
CA GLU A 131 -11.89 -10.75 11.95
C GLU A 131 -13.31 -11.19 11.54
N GLN A 132 -13.91 -10.49 10.58
CA GLN A 132 -15.23 -10.82 10.00
C GLN A 132 -15.16 -11.90 8.92
N ILE A 133 -14.01 -12.00 8.23
CA ILE A 133 -13.73 -13.04 7.21
C ILE A 133 -13.56 -14.41 7.87
N LEU A 134 -12.90 -14.45 9.03
CA LEU A 134 -12.48 -15.69 9.68
C LEU A 134 -13.55 -16.29 10.61
N THR A 135 -14.71 -15.65 10.80
CA THR A 135 -15.70 -16.08 11.80
C THR A 135 -16.46 -17.35 11.40
N GLU A 136 -16.47 -17.76 10.13
CA GLU A 136 -17.05 -19.07 9.72
C GLU A 136 -16.29 -19.80 8.59
N SER A 137 -15.36 -19.16 7.86
CA SER A 137 -14.72 -19.74 6.66
C SER A 137 -13.51 -20.68 6.92
N VAL A 138 -13.01 -20.74 8.16
CA VAL A 138 -11.69 -21.34 8.46
C VAL A 138 -11.74 -22.85 8.68
N THR A 139 -12.91 -23.49 8.66
CA THR A 139 -12.98 -24.95 8.84
C THR A 139 -12.78 -25.76 7.56
N SER A 140 -12.84 -25.17 6.37
CA SER A 140 -12.79 -25.95 5.12
C SER A 140 -12.12 -25.29 3.90
N ALA A 141 -11.56 -24.09 4.02
CA ALA A 141 -10.95 -23.38 2.89
C ALA A 141 -9.48 -23.82 2.67
N PRO A 142 -9.10 -24.36 1.48
CA PRO A 142 -7.72 -24.76 1.20
C PRO A 142 -6.78 -23.56 1.20
N GLN A 143 -5.52 -23.75 1.58
CA GLN A 143 -4.54 -22.68 1.81
C GLN A 143 -4.31 -21.67 0.65
N ASN A 144 -4.76 -22.02 -0.57
CA ASN A 144 -4.72 -21.17 -1.77
C ASN A 144 -5.94 -20.24 -1.94
N SER A 145 -6.88 -20.21 -0.97
CA SER A 145 -8.17 -19.50 -1.06
C SER A 145 -8.26 -18.21 -0.25
N LEU A 146 -7.12 -17.60 0.10
CA LEU A 146 -7.15 -16.27 0.73
C LEU A 146 -7.67 -15.25 -0.29
N PRO A 147 -8.66 -14.40 0.08
CA PRO A 147 -9.05 -13.30 -0.77
C PRO A 147 -7.86 -12.35 -0.91
N ARG A 148 -7.40 -12.18 -2.15
CA ARG A 148 -6.31 -11.27 -2.49
C ARG A 148 -6.89 -10.04 -3.16
N LEU A 149 -6.52 -8.86 -2.65
CA LEU A 149 -6.96 -7.58 -3.20
C LEU A 149 -6.06 -7.20 -4.39
N ILE A 150 -6.02 -8.07 -5.38
CA ILE A 150 -5.24 -7.89 -6.61
C ILE A 150 -5.99 -6.92 -7.50
N LEU A 151 -5.31 -5.90 -8.01
CA LEU A 151 -5.94 -4.95 -8.93
C LEU A 151 -6.03 -5.59 -10.32
N PRO A 152 -7.01 -5.19 -11.17
CA PRO A 152 -7.13 -5.72 -12.52
C PRO A 152 -5.82 -5.65 -13.27
N THR A 153 -5.53 -6.65 -14.11
CA THR A 153 -4.23 -6.73 -14.84
C THR A 153 -3.95 -5.45 -15.63
N THR A 154 -4.98 -4.81 -16.17
CA THR A 154 -4.85 -3.55 -16.90
C THR A 154 -4.37 -2.39 -16.02
N THR A 155 -4.70 -2.41 -14.73
CA THR A 155 -4.21 -1.46 -13.73
C THR A 155 -2.71 -1.62 -13.53
N TYR A 156 -2.26 -2.86 -13.33
CA TYR A 156 -0.84 -3.19 -13.20
C TYR A 156 -0.05 -2.80 -14.45
N THR A 157 -0.54 -3.12 -15.65
CA THR A 157 0.11 -2.73 -16.92
C THR A 157 0.18 -1.20 -17.06
N SER A 158 -0.87 -0.48 -16.70
CA SER A 158 -0.89 0.99 -16.70
C SER A 158 0.15 1.55 -15.71
N ALA A 159 0.21 1.02 -14.48
CA ALA A 159 1.16 1.45 -13.47
C ALA A 159 2.62 1.26 -13.91
N ILE A 160 2.96 0.09 -14.46
CA ILE A 160 4.31 -0.16 -15.01
C ILE A 160 4.62 0.78 -16.17
N THR A 161 3.67 0.96 -17.09
CA THR A 161 3.88 1.84 -18.24
C THR A 161 4.17 3.27 -17.79
N GLN A 162 3.37 3.80 -16.86
CA GLN A 162 3.54 5.14 -16.33
C GLN A 162 4.88 5.29 -15.61
N TYR A 163 5.25 4.33 -14.76
CA TYR A 163 6.53 4.34 -14.04
C TYR A 163 7.73 4.33 -15.00
N GLN A 164 7.72 3.44 -16.01
CA GLN A 164 8.82 3.31 -16.96
C GLN A 164 8.92 4.52 -17.90
N GLN A 165 7.79 5.08 -18.36
CA GLN A 165 7.79 6.26 -19.23
C GLN A 165 8.33 7.50 -18.54
N HIS A 166 8.02 7.68 -17.24
CA HIS A 166 8.46 8.84 -16.47
C HIS A 166 9.87 8.67 -15.92
N ASN A 167 10.40 7.45 -15.89
CA ASN A 167 11.79 7.14 -15.50
C ASN A 167 12.24 7.90 -14.24
N PRO A 168 11.57 7.68 -13.10
CA PRO A 168 11.74 8.52 -11.92
C PRO A 168 13.14 8.38 -11.33
N ALA A 169 13.59 9.44 -10.65
CA ALA A 169 14.87 9.41 -9.97
C ALA A 169 14.75 8.58 -8.69
N TYR A 170 15.75 7.71 -8.46
CA TYR A 170 15.82 6.98 -7.20
C TYR A 170 16.05 7.93 -6.04
N ALA A 171 15.23 7.80 -5.00
CA ALA A 171 15.33 8.63 -3.83
C ALA A 171 14.96 7.86 -2.55
N TYR A 172 15.54 8.33 -1.46
CA TYR A 172 15.09 8.04 -0.11
C TYR A 172 14.94 9.36 0.63
N TYR A 173 14.03 9.39 1.60
CA TYR A 173 13.87 10.50 2.53
C TYR A 173 14.48 10.08 3.86
N TYR A 174 14.98 11.05 4.63
CA TYR A 174 15.51 10.77 5.95
C TYR A 174 15.06 11.80 6.97
N ARG A 175 15.01 11.39 8.23
CA ARG A 175 14.76 12.27 9.36
C ARG A 175 15.59 11.82 10.55
N GLN A 176 16.25 12.76 11.21
CA GLN A 176 16.91 12.52 12.49
C GLN A 176 16.04 13.11 13.60
N VAL A 177 15.73 12.30 14.61
CA VAL A 177 14.91 12.68 15.76
C VAL A 177 15.61 12.21 17.02
N ILE A 178 15.74 13.09 18.01
CA ILE A 178 16.13 12.67 19.36
C ILE A 178 14.86 12.28 20.11
N ASP A 179 14.85 11.06 20.64
CA ASP A 179 13.77 10.53 21.46
C ASP A 179 14.37 9.91 22.73
N GLY A 180 14.24 10.62 23.85
CA GLY A 180 14.93 10.31 25.11
C GLY A 180 16.45 10.22 24.94
N ASP A 181 17.01 9.09 25.36
CA ASP A 181 18.44 8.79 25.32
C ASP A 181 18.91 8.26 23.94
N TYR A 182 18.04 8.28 22.93
CA TYR A 182 18.35 7.79 21.60
C TYR A 182 18.33 8.92 20.57
N LEU A 183 19.27 8.84 19.63
CA LEU A 183 19.14 9.47 18.32
C LEU A 183 18.56 8.43 17.35
N CYS A 184 17.35 8.65 16.88
CA CYS A 184 16.69 7.85 15.86
C CYS A 184 16.95 8.45 14.46
N LEU A 185 17.56 7.67 13.58
CA LEU A 185 17.72 7.97 12.16
C LEU A 185 16.72 7.14 11.37
N GLN A 186 15.73 7.82 10.80
CA GLN A 186 14.67 7.22 10.00
C GLN A 186 14.99 7.38 8.52
N TYR A 187 14.81 6.31 7.76
CA TYR A 187 14.79 6.31 6.30
C TYR A 187 13.39 5.94 5.84
N TRP A 188 12.92 6.63 4.81
CA TRP A 188 11.63 6.40 4.19
C TRP A 188 11.81 6.23 2.69
N PHE A 189 11.12 5.24 2.13
CA PHE A 189 11.16 4.86 0.72
C PHE A 189 9.75 4.94 0.17
N PHE A 190 9.59 5.67 -0.92
CA PHE A 190 8.31 5.82 -1.57
C PHE A 190 8.28 5.04 -2.88
N TYR A 191 7.25 4.25 -3.09
CA TYR A 191 7.00 3.50 -4.32
C TYR A 191 5.71 4.01 -4.94
N SER A 192 5.68 4.23 -6.26
CA SER A 192 4.46 4.63 -6.94
C SER A 192 3.40 3.54 -6.96
N PHE A 193 3.81 2.28 -6.90
CA PHE A 193 2.93 1.14 -6.96
C PHE A 193 3.55 -0.04 -6.19
N ASN A 194 2.71 -0.74 -5.44
CA ASN A 194 3.02 -2.01 -4.82
C ASN A 194 2.25 -3.10 -5.59
N ASN A 195 2.97 -4.01 -6.23
CA ASN A 195 2.48 -5.15 -7.00
C ASN A 195 2.68 -6.49 -6.25
N TRP A 196 2.71 -6.46 -4.91
CA TRP A 196 2.99 -7.63 -4.10
C TRP A 196 2.02 -8.78 -4.40
N GLY A 197 0.74 -8.49 -4.57
CA GLY A 197 -0.29 -9.44 -4.98
C GLY A 197 -0.03 -10.05 -6.35
N THR A 198 0.09 -9.20 -7.37
CA THR A 198 0.25 -9.60 -8.78
C THR A 198 1.56 -10.35 -9.04
N SER A 199 2.69 -9.82 -8.56
CA SER A 199 4.02 -10.29 -8.98
C SER A 199 4.68 -11.25 -8.00
N PHE A 200 4.25 -11.27 -6.74
CA PHE A 200 4.96 -11.99 -5.68
C PHE A 200 4.04 -12.83 -4.79
N ALA A 201 2.83 -13.14 -5.28
CA ALA A 201 1.82 -13.95 -4.57
C ALA A 201 1.42 -13.39 -3.19
N GLY A 202 1.61 -12.09 -2.99
CA GLY A 202 1.22 -11.34 -1.81
C GLY A 202 -0.28 -11.10 -1.69
N MET A 203 -0.64 -10.20 -0.79
CA MET A 203 -2.05 -10.01 -0.40
C MET A 203 -2.79 -8.98 -1.24
N ASN A 204 -2.11 -7.97 -1.78
CA ASN A 204 -2.75 -6.83 -2.41
C ASN A 204 -1.83 -6.14 -3.41
N ASP A 205 -2.46 -5.39 -4.31
CA ASP A 205 -1.81 -4.36 -5.09
C ASP A 205 -2.40 -2.99 -4.73
N HIS A 206 -1.60 -1.93 -4.77
CA HIS A 206 -2.09 -0.56 -4.61
C HIS A 206 -1.13 0.49 -5.16
N GLU A 207 -1.70 1.65 -5.50
CA GLU A 207 -0.94 2.86 -5.84
C GLU A 207 -0.44 3.54 -4.57
N GLY A 208 0.80 4.05 -4.60
CA GLY A 208 1.44 4.76 -3.50
C GLY A 208 1.74 3.85 -2.30
N ASP A 209 3.02 3.66 -2.01
CA ASP A 209 3.45 2.89 -0.85
C ASP A 209 4.66 3.53 -0.15
N TRP A 210 4.60 3.58 1.17
CA TRP A 210 5.64 4.15 2.01
C TRP A 210 6.21 3.08 2.93
N GLU A 211 7.49 2.77 2.71
CA GLU A 211 8.24 1.82 3.53
C GLU A 211 9.27 2.56 4.39
N GLY A 212 9.63 1.98 5.53
CA GLY A 212 10.48 2.63 6.52
C GLY A 212 11.56 1.73 7.12
N MET A 213 12.74 2.31 7.39
CA MET A 213 13.80 1.68 8.18
C MET A 213 14.32 2.67 9.22
N MET A 214 14.45 2.24 10.48
CA MET A 214 14.92 3.10 11.57
C MET A 214 16.15 2.52 12.26
N LEU A 215 17.16 3.37 12.48
CA LEU A 215 18.36 3.06 13.26
C LEU A 215 18.33 3.87 14.56
N PHE A 216 18.67 3.23 15.67
CA PHE A 216 18.68 3.86 16.99
C PHE A 216 20.12 3.89 17.52
N PHE A 217 20.64 5.09 17.77
CA PHE A 217 21.95 5.30 18.37
C PHE A 217 21.75 5.73 19.82
N LYS A 218 22.33 4.98 20.76
CA LYS A 218 22.37 5.42 22.16
C LYS A 218 23.28 6.65 22.25
N ARG A 219 22.80 7.70 22.91
CA ARG A 219 23.55 8.95 23.15
C ARG A 219 24.52 8.83 24.31
#